data_AF-A0A7G5H1A1-F1
#
_entry.id   AF-A0A7G5H1A1-F1
#
_cell.length_a   1.000
_cell.length_b   1.000
_cell.length_c   1.000
_cell.angle_alpha   90.00
_cell.angle_beta   90.00
_cell.angle_gamma   90.00
#
_symmetry.space_group_name_H-M   'P 1'
#
loop_
_entity.id
_entity.type
_entity.pdbx_description
1 polymer ?
#
loop_
_entity_poly.entity_id
_entity_poly.type
_entity_poly.pdbx_seq_one_letter_code
_entity_poly.pdbx_strand_id
1 'polypeptide(L)'
;MNSLQHRLQELEKLNHRYHQQEAFYGWPHQNSIRLQRKVSKLLSLLNFDETTSTKDMMDALRYFRTHNDLTGSPPTNLLSLLQQCKVLNAKGSLRVSLYKVLLFHHATNRIKSGRLNLLHSYRYRSFESYLIPKEQWLKERANFLELANLTEFADSAEVLV
;
A
#
# COMPACT_ATOMS: atom_id res chain seq x y z
N MET A 1 43.07 -7.19 -2.39
CA MET A 1 42.57 -8.11 -3.45
C MET A 1 41.10 -8.48 -3.27
N ASN A 2 40.57 -8.61 -2.03
CA ASN A 2 39.18 -8.99 -1.76
C ASN A 2 38.09 -7.94 -2.11
N SER A 3 38.41 -6.64 -2.15
CA SER A 3 37.38 -5.61 -2.40
C SER A 3 36.93 -5.54 -3.86
N LEU A 4 37.80 -5.88 -4.82
CA LEU A 4 37.47 -5.88 -6.25
C LEU A 4 36.55 -7.03 -6.61
N GLN A 5 36.79 -8.22 -6.05
CA GLN A 5 35.92 -9.38 -6.22
C GLN A 5 34.53 -9.14 -5.60
N HIS A 6 34.47 -8.55 -4.41
CA HIS A 6 33.21 -8.16 -3.79
C HIS A 6 32.44 -7.14 -4.66
N ARG A 7 33.14 -6.13 -5.18
CA ARG A 7 32.53 -5.10 -6.03
C ARG A 7 32.03 -5.66 -7.37
N LEU A 8 32.75 -6.62 -7.97
CA LEU A 8 32.27 -7.34 -9.16
C LEU A 8 30.99 -8.14 -8.86
N GLN A 9 30.95 -8.87 -7.75
CA GLN A 9 29.73 -9.60 -7.34
C GLN A 9 28.55 -8.67 -7.06
N GLU A 10 28.78 -7.49 -6.47
CA GLU A 10 27.73 -6.49 -6.30
C GLU A 10 27.20 -5.96 -7.63
N LEU A 11 28.09 -5.69 -8.59
CA LEU A 11 27.72 -5.22 -9.93
C LEU A 11 26.91 -6.28 -10.70
N GLU A 12 27.29 -7.56 -10.62
CA GLU A 12 26.52 -8.66 -11.21
C GLU A 12 25.11 -8.75 -10.62
N LYS A 13 24.99 -8.66 -9.29
CA LYS A 13 23.69 -8.63 -8.59
C LYS A 13 22.85 -7.42 -8.98
N LEU A 14 23.48 -6.25 -9.18
CA LEU A 14 22.78 -5.05 -9.64
C LEU A 14 22.30 -5.20 -11.08
N ASN A 15 23.15 -5.73 -11.96
CA ASN A 15 22.80 -5.94 -13.37
C ASN A 15 21.66 -6.96 -13.52
N HIS A 16 21.70 -8.05 -12.76
CA HIS A 16 20.62 -9.04 -12.75
C HIS A 16 19.29 -8.43 -12.30
N ARG A 17 19.31 -7.63 -11.22
CA ARG A 17 18.12 -6.89 -10.75
C ARG A 17 17.60 -5.91 -11.80
N TYR A 18 18.49 -5.23 -12.51
CA TYR A 18 18.13 -4.32 -13.59
C TYR A 18 17.40 -5.05 -14.72
N HIS A 19 17.95 -6.16 -15.22
CA HIS A 19 17.31 -6.95 -16.27
C HIS A 19 15.95 -7.53 -15.84
N GLN A 20 15.82 -7.99 -14.59
CA GLN A 20 14.52 -8.43 -14.07
C GLN A 20 13.49 -7.29 -14.06
N GLN A 21 13.88 -6.08 -13.66
CA GLN A 21 12.99 -4.92 -13.69
C GLN A 21 12.62 -4.52 -15.11
N GLU A 22 13.57 -4.50 -16.04
CA GLU A 22 13.27 -4.23 -17.45
C GLU A 22 12.32 -5.26 -18.05
N ALA A 23 12.53 -6.54 -17.77
CA ALA A 23 11.63 -7.61 -18.20
C ALA A 23 10.22 -7.42 -17.62
N PHE A 24 10.11 -7.01 -16.36
CA PHE A 24 8.82 -6.70 -15.73
C PHE A 24 8.11 -5.54 -16.42
N TYR A 25 8.81 -4.43 -16.68
CA TYR A 25 8.22 -3.27 -17.36
C TYR A 25 7.98 -3.50 -18.87
N GLY A 26 8.70 -4.43 -19.49
CA GLY A 26 8.51 -4.88 -20.87
C GLY A 26 7.46 -5.99 -21.02
N TRP A 27 6.89 -6.47 -19.92
CA TRP A 27 6.03 -7.65 -19.92
C TRP A 27 4.77 -7.48 -20.78
N PRO A 28 4.37 -8.51 -21.57
CA PRO A 28 3.33 -8.37 -22.58
C PRO A 28 1.95 -8.01 -22.03
N HIS A 29 1.30 -7.07 -22.71
CA HIS A 29 -0.05 -6.58 -22.41
C HIS A 29 -1.09 -7.71 -22.26
N GLN A 30 -0.99 -8.78 -23.03
CA GLN A 30 -1.98 -9.87 -23.04
C GLN A 30 -2.13 -10.57 -21.68
N ASN A 31 -1.02 -10.78 -20.97
CA ASN A 31 -1.07 -11.41 -19.66
C ASN A 31 -1.68 -10.47 -18.60
N SER A 32 -1.58 -9.15 -18.81
CA SER A 32 -2.17 -8.15 -17.90
C SER A 32 -3.71 -8.18 -17.94
N ILE A 33 -4.32 -8.59 -19.05
CA ILE A 33 -5.78 -8.58 -19.23
C ILE A 33 -6.46 -9.55 -18.26
N ARG A 34 -5.93 -10.76 -18.09
CA ARG A 34 -6.48 -11.76 -17.16
C ARG A 34 -6.41 -11.27 -15.72
N LEU A 35 -5.30 -10.65 -15.34
CA LEU A 35 -5.11 -10.07 -14.02
C LEU A 35 -6.08 -8.91 -13.80
N GLN A 36 -6.17 -7.98 -14.76
CA GLN A 36 -7.10 -6.84 -14.72
C GLN A 36 -8.54 -7.30 -14.55
N ARG A 37 -9.03 -8.24 -15.36
CA ARG A 37 -10.42 -8.73 -15.23
C ARG A 37 -10.75 -9.24 -13.83
N LYS A 38 -9.82 -9.95 -13.18
CA LYS A 38 -10.01 -10.48 -11.83
C LYS A 38 -9.90 -9.37 -10.77
N VAL A 39 -8.81 -8.61 -10.80
CA VAL A 39 -8.46 -7.67 -9.74
C VAL A 39 -9.26 -6.37 -9.81
N SER A 40 -9.57 -5.86 -11.01
CA SER A 40 -10.39 -4.66 -11.18
C SER A 40 -11.74 -4.81 -10.48
N LYS A 41 -12.43 -5.95 -10.69
CA LYS A 41 -13.72 -6.23 -10.06
C LYS A 41 -13.61 -6.33 -8.54
N LEU A 42 -12.53 -6.93 -8.03
CA LEU A 42 -12.32 -7.02 -6.58
C LEU A 42 -12.07 -5.64 -5.97
N LEU A 43 -11.19 -4.83 -6.55
CA LEU A 43 -10.87 -3.49 -6.07
C LEU A 43 -12.06 -2.53 -6.12
N SER A 44 -12.98 -2.72 -7.08
CA SER A 44 -14.23 -1.95 -7.12
C SER A 44 -15.23 -2.35 -6.03
N LEU A 45 -15.19 -3.59 -5.55
CA LEU A 45 -16.12 -4.10 -4.52
C LEU A 45 -15.64 -3.86 -3.09
N LEU A 46 -14.34 -3.68 -2.87
CA LEU A 46 -13.78 -3.47 -1.53
C LEU A 46 -14.14 -2.08 -0.98
N ASN A 47 -14.55 -1.98 0.28
CA ASN A 47 -14.73 -0.69 0.95
C ASN A 47 -13.47 -0.34 1.74
N PHE A 48 -12.79 0.73 1.35
CA PHE A 48 -11.57 1.22 1.99
C PHE A 48 -11.88 2.28 3.03
N ASP A 49 -11.12 2.30 4.11
CA ASP A 49 -11.23 3.32 5.15
C ASP A 49 -10.43 4.56 4.74
N GLU A 50 -11.13 5.63 4.33
CA GLU A 50 -10.51 6.87 3.86
C GLU A 50 -9.72 7.60 4.97
N THR A 51 -10.05 7.36 6.23
CA THR A 51 -9.47 8.09 7.36
C THR A 51 -8.08 7.55 7.73
N THR A 52 -7.91 6.23 7.64
CA THR A 52 -6.69 5.53 8.06
C THR A 52 -5.78 5.15 6.89
N SER A 53 -6.30 5.21 5.66
CA SER A 53 -5.53 4.89 4.44
C SER A 53 -4.75 6.08 3.89
N THR A 54 -3.60 5.81 3.26
CA THR A 54 -2.78 6.85 2.63
C THR A 54 -3.50 7.57 1.48
N LYS A 55 -3.52 8.91 1.51
CA LYS A 55 -4.25 9.76 0.56
C LYS A 55 -3.90 9.54 -0.92
N ASP A 56 -2.62 9.41 -1.24
CA ASP A 56 -2.12 9.17 -2.60
C ASP A 56 -2.70 7.87 -3.21
N MET A 57 -2.83 6.82 -2.41
CA MET A 57 -3.46 5.57 -2.82
C MET A 57 -4.97 5.72 -2.98
N MET A 58 -5.62 6.44 -2.07
CA MET A 58 -7.06 6.68 -2.13
C MET A 58 -7.46 7.48 -3.37
N ASP A 59 -6.69 8.52 -3.71
CA ASP A 59 -6.92 9.32 -4.91
C ASP A 59 -6.81 8.45 -6.18
N ALA A 60 -5.80 7.58 -6.24
CA ALA A 60 -5.61 6.65 -7.36
C ALA A 60 -6.76 5.63 -7.47
N LEU A 61 -7.25 5.09 -6.36
CA LEU A 61 -8.38 4.16 -6.32
C LEU A 61 -9.70 4.84 -6.69
N ARG A 62 -9.93 6.07 -6.22
CA ARG A 62 -11.11 6.88 -6.56
C ARG A 62 -11.14 7.18 -8.05
N TYR A 63 -10.00 7.57 -8.62
CA TYR A 63 -9.86 7.76 -10.06
C TYR A 63 -10.10 6.46 -10.83
N PHE A 64 -9.51 5.34 -10.40
CA PHE A 64 -9.68 4.04 -11.05
C PHE A 64 -11.14 3.55 -11.07
N ARG A 65 -11.92 3.81 -10.00
CA ARG A 65 -13.34 3.45 -9.93
C ARG A 65 -14.21 4.21 -10.90
N THR A 66 -13.94 5.50 -11.07
CA THR A 66 -14.71 6.41 -11.92
C THR A 66 -14.31 6.28 -13.39
N HIS A 67 -13.03 6.03 -13.66
CA HIS A 67 -12.44 5.95 -15.00
C HIS A 67 -11.75 4.60 -15.18
N ASN A 68 -12.52 3.51 -15.28
CA ASN A 68 -11.98 2.17 -15.40
C ASN A 68 -11.07 1.99 -16.65
N ASP A 69 -11.32 2.77 -17.71
CA ASP A 69 -10.49 2.79 -18.92
C ASP A 69 -9.27 3.72 -18.80
N LEU A 70 -9.15 4.45 -17.69
CA LEU A 70 -8.12 5.45 -17.41
C LEU A 70 -7.97 6.47 -18.55
N THR A 71 -9.09 6.85 -19.16
CA THR A 71 -9.20 7.88 -20.19
C THR A 71 -9.00 9.25 -19.54
N GLY A 72 -7.74 9.64 -19.34
CA GLY A 72 -7.35 10.94 -18.79
C GLY A 72 -5.96 10.91 -18.16
N SER A 73 -5.72 11.81 -17.20
CA SER A 73 -4.47 11.88 -16.43
C SER A 73 -4.67 11.25 -15.05
N PRO A 74 -4.38 9.95 -14.86
CA PRO A 74 -4.51 9.33 -13.55
C PRO A 74 -3.48 9.90 -12.56
N PRO A 75 -3.79 9.91 -11.26
CA PRO A 75 -2.83 10.28 -10.22
C PRO A 75 -1.59 9.37 -10.27
N THR A 76 -0.40 9.97 -10.39
CA THR A 76 0.87 9.22 -10.43
C THR A 76 1.65 9.26 -9.12
N ASN A 77 1.19 10.04 -8.12
CA ASN A 77 1.88 10.23 -6.85
C ASN A 77 2.06 8.94 -6.04
N LEU A 78 1.24 7.90 -6.27
CA LEU A 78 1.44 6.59 -5.66
C LEU A 78 2.68 5.85 -6.17
N LEU A 79 3.21 6.26 -7.33
CA LEU A 79 4.30 5.61 -8.05
C LEU A 79 5.64 6.30 -7.74
N SER A 80 6.71 5.52 -7.67
CA SER A 80 8.07 6.07 -7.63
C SER A 80 8.43 6.80 -8.93
N LEU A 81 9.38 7.73 -8.90
CA LEU A 81 9.84 8.47 -10.09
C LEU A 81 10.19 7.54 -11.26
N LEU A 82 10.90 6.44 -11.00
CA LEU A 82 11.23 5.43 -12.01
C LEU A 82 9.97 4.79 -12.62
N GLN A 83 8.97 4.46 -11.79
CA GLN A 83 7.70 3.91 -12.27
C GLN A 83 6.92 4.94 -13.09
N GLN A 84 6.92 6.22 -12.68
CA GLN A 84 6.28 7.30 -13.43
C GLN A 84 6.90 7.41 -14.83
N CYS A 85 8.23 7.41 -14.94
CA CYS A 85 8.95 7.43 -16.22
C CYS A 85 8.70 6.19 -17.08
N LYS A 86 8.40 5.02 -16.48
CA LYS A 86 8.12 3.79 -17.23
C LYS A 86 6.66 3.67 -17.68
N VAL A 87 5.74 4.34 -16.98
CA VAL A 87 4.30 4.35 -17.27
C VAL A 87 3.93 5.43 -18.27
N LEU A 88 4.63 6.57 -18.24
CA LEU A 88 4.48 7.64 -19.23
C LEU A 88 5.49 7.42 -20.36
N ASN A 89 5.01 7.29 -21.60
CA ASN A 89 5.90 7.24 -22.76
C ASN A 89 6.56 8.60 -23.00
N ALA A 90 7.60 8.64 -23.83
CA ALA A 90 8.30 9.89 -24.22
C ALA A 90 7.36 10.98 -24.80
N LYS A 91 6.19 10.58 -25.34
CA LYS A 91 5.15 11.48 -25.85
C LYS A 91 4.09 11.87 -24.81
N GLY A 92 4.29 11.51 -23.54
CA GLY A 92 3.33 11.70 -22.45
C GLY A 92 2.15 10.72 -22.43
N SER A 93 2.08 9.78 -23.38
CA SER A 93 0.98 8.81 -23.42
C SER A 93 1.10 7.75 -22.31
N LEU A 94 0.01 7.53 -21.61
CA LEU A 94 -0.07 6.57 -20.50
C LEU A 94 -0.12 5.13 -21.01
N ARG A 95 0.78 4.29 -20.50
CA ARG A 95 0.69 2.82 -20.63
C ARG A 95 -0.35 2.28 -19.65
N VAL A 96 -1.63 2.41 -20.01
CA VAL A 96 -2.82 2.04 -19.20
C VAL A 96 -2.65 0.70 -18.48
N SER A 97 -2.28 -0.36 -19.21
CA SER A 97 -2.15 -1.69 -18.64
C SER A 97 -1.02 -1.82 -17.62
N LEU A 98 0.10 -1.13 -17.83
CA LEU A 98 1.20 -1.12 -16.86
C LEU A 98 0.80 -0.34 -15.61
N TYR A 99 0.15 0.82 -15.77
CA TYR A 99 -0.38 1.59 -14.64
C TYR A 99 -1.32 0.74 -13.78
N LYS A 100 -2.26 0.01 -14.40
CA LYS A 100 -3.19 -0.87 -13.68
C LYS A 100 -2.45 -1.97 -12.90
N VAL A 101 -1.47 -2.62 -13.51
CA VAL A 101 -0.65 -3.64 -12.82
C VAL A 101 0.07 -3.04 -11.62
N LEU A 102 0.67 -1.86 -11.76
CA LEU A 102 1.36 -1.16 -10.68
C LEU A 102 0.40 -0.72 -9.58
N LEU A 103 -0.78 -0.22 -9.94
CA LEU A 103 -1.84 0.13 -9.00
C LEU A 103 -2.23 -1.09 -8.15
N PHE A 104 -2.43 -2.26 -8.77
CA PHE A 104 -2.77 -3.49 -8.07
C PHE A 104 -1.65 -3.98 -7.15
N HIS A 105 -0.41 -3.86 -7.62
CA HIS A 105 0.77 -4.21 -6.84
C HIS A 105 0.89 -3.32 -5.59
N HIS A 106 0.80 -2.00 -5.78
CA HIS A 106 0.83 -1.04 -4.67
C HIS A 106 -0.34 -1.21 -3.72
N ALA A 107 -1.56 -1.44 -4.22
CA ALA A 107 -2.72 -1.75 -3.39
C ALA A 107 -2.45 -2.95 -2.48
N THR A 108 -1.95 -4.04 -3.06
CA THR A 108 -1.69 -5.28 -2.32
C THR A 108 -0.62 -5.08 -1.25
N ASN A 109 0.48 -4.41 -1.58
CA ASN A 109 1.55 -4.14 -0.63
C ASN A 109 1.07 -3.23 0.50
N ARG A 110 0.30 -2.18 0.18
CA ARG A 110 -0.21 -1.24 1.18
C ARG A 110 -1.22 -1.90 2.10
N ILE A 111 -2.11 -2.76 1.59
CA ILE A 111 -3.02 -3.60 2.41
C ILE A 111 -2.22 -4.47 3.38
N LYS A 112 -1.20 -5.18 2.88
CA LYS A 112 -0.36 -6.04 3.71
C LYS A 112 0.42 -5.27 4.78
N SER A 113 0.86 -4.06 4.46
CA SER A 113 1.59 -3.19 5.39
C SER A 113 0.70 -2.38 6.34
N GLY A 114 -0.62 -2.44 6.20
CA GLY A 114 -1.55 -1.63 6.99
C GLY A 114 -1.62 -0.15 6.60
N ARG A 115 -1.10 0.24 5.43
CA ARG A 115 -1.17 1.61 4.86
C ARG A 115 -2.41 1.87 4.00
N LEU A 116 -3.15 0.82 3.67
CA LEU A 116 -4.43 0.86 2.98
C LEU A 116 -5.37 -0.11 3.71
N ASN A 117 -6.32 0.42 4.46
CA ASN A 117 -7.16 -0.36 5.36
C ASN A 117 -8.55 -0.58 4.77
N LEU A 118 -9.17 -1.71 5.11
CA LEU A 118 -10.51 -2.09 4.68
C LEU A 118 -11.51 -1.84 5.82
N LEU A 119 -12.65 -1.23 5.50
CA LEU A 119 -13.69 -0.88 6.48
C LEU A 119 -14.32 -2.11 7.14
N HIS A 120 -14.58 -3.16 6.36
CA HIS A 120 -15.33 -4.35 6.81
C HIS A 120 -14.47 -5.62 6.83
N SER A 121 -13.17 -5.49 7.13
CA SER A 121 -12.26 -6.63 7.23
C SER A 121 -11.71 -6.75 8.63
N TYR A 122 -11.82 -7.93 9.24
CA TYR A 122 -11.18 -8.20 10.53
C TYR A 122 -9.64 -8.26 10.43
N ARG A 123 -9.09 -8.69 9.28
CA ARG A 123 -7.64 -8.85 9.12
C ARG A 123 -6.93 -7.57 8.66
N TYR A 124 -7.63 -6.72 7.91
CA TYR A 124 -7.04 -5.57 7.24
C TYR A 124 -7.68 -4.24 7.66
N ARG A 125 -8.37 -4.20 8.80
CA ARG A 125 -8.80 -2.95 9.43
C ARG A 125 -7.60 -2.16 9.93
N SER A 126 -7.79 -0.87 10.18
CA SER A 126 -6.77 -0.08 10.89
C SER A 126 -6.60 -0.58 12.32
N PHE A 127 -5.35 -0.62 12.80
CA PHE A 127 -5.06 -0.94 14.19
C PHE A 127 -5.78 0.00 15.16
N GLU A 128 -5.85 1.29 14.83
CA GLU A 128 -6.50 2.32 15.66
C GLU A 128 -7.98 2.01 15.94
N SER A 129 -8.66 1.35 14.98
CA SER A 129 -10.07 1.00 15.12
C SER A 129 -10.36 -0.11 16.14
N TYR A 130 -9.33 -0.80 16.64
CA TYR A 130 -9.43 -1.77 17.73
C TYR A 130 -9.12 -1.16 19.09
N LEU A 131 -8.58 0.05 19.12
CA LEU A 131 -8.26 0.74 20.36
C LEU A 131 -9.49 1.43 20.91
N ILE A 132 -9.54 1.58 22.23
CA ILE A 132 -10.47 2.50 22.88
C ILE A 132 -10.14 3.91 22.38
N PRO A 133 -11.11 4.67 21.83
CA PRO A 133 -10.86 6.03 21.38
C PRO A 133 -10.23 6.86 22.50
N LYS A 134 -9.20 7.65 22.18
CA LYS A 134 -8.43 8.40 23.18
C LYS A 134 -9.31 9.27 24.07
N GLU A 135 -10.32 9.91 23.49
CA GLU A 135 -11.28 10.75 24.21
C GLU A 135 -12.09 9.95 25.23
N GLN A 136 -12.55 8.75 24.84
CA GLN A 136 -13.27 7.85 25.73
C GLN A 136 -12.36 7.29 26.82
N TRP A 137 -11.13 6.88 26.46
CA TRP A 137 -10.14 6.41 27.41
C TRP A 137 -9.85 7.46 28.49
N LEU A 138 -9.65 8.72 28.11
CA LEU A 138 -9.38 9.80 29.07
C LEU A 138 -10.55 10.06 30.02
N LYS A 139 -11.78 9.90 29.54
CA LYS A 139 -13.00 10.13 30.33
C LYS A 139 -13.30 8.97 31.29
N GLU A 140 -13.09 7.74 30.85
CA GLU A 140 -13.57 6.52 31.53
C GLU A 140 -12.43 5.62 32.04
N ARG A 141 -11.21 6.14 32.08
CA ARG A 141 -9.99 5.39 32.43
C ARG A 141 -10.14 4.51 33.68
N ALA A 142 -10.63 5.09 34.77
CA ALA A 142 -10.77 4.37 36.05
C ALA A 142 -11.70 3.16 35.91
N ASN A 143 -12.84 3.34 35.22
CA ASN A 143 -13.81 2.27 34.98
C ASN A 143 -13.21 1.16 34.10
N PHE A 144 -12.44 1.51 33.06
CA PHE A 144 -11.77 0.51 32.24
C PHE A 144 -10.73 -0.30 33.02
N LEU A 145 -9.97 0.35 33.92
CA LEU A 145 -9.01 -0.35 34.78
C LEU A 145 -9.71 -1.27 35.76
N GLU A 146 -10.84 -0.85 36.34
CA GLU A 146 -11.65 -1.68 37.22
C GLU A 146 -12.21 -2.90 36.48
N LEU A 147 -12.83 -2.72 35.32
CA LEU A 147 -13.36 -3.81 34.50
C LEU A 147 -12.29 -4.82 34.05
N ALA A 148 -11.05 -4.35 33.85
CA ALA A 148 -9.94 -5.20 33.49
C ALA A 148 -9.24 -5.85 34.71
N ASN A 149 -9.65 -5.53 35.94
CA ASN A 149 -8.94 -5.87 37.18
C ASN A 149 -7.46 -5.41 37.16
N LEU A 150 -7.21 -4.21 36.63
CA LEU A 150 -5.89 -3.60 36.50
C LEU A 150 -5.74 -2.32 37.34
N THR A 151 -6.57 -2.14 38.35
CA THR A 151 -6.57 -0.95 39.22
C THR A 151 -5.23 -0.77 39.94
N GLU A 152 -4.57 -1.85 40.33
CA GLU A 152 -3.24 -1.84 40.95
C GLU A 152 -2.14 -1.34 40.00
N PHE A 153 -2.38 -1.40 38.69
CA PHE A 153 -1.48 -0.93 37.64
C PHE A 153 -1.84 0.48 37.15
N ALA A 154 -2.65 1.21 37.91
CA ALA A 154 -3.09 2.55 37.54
C ALA A 154 -1.93 3.55 37.44
N ASP A 155 -0.87 3.40 38.24
CA ASP A 155 0.36 4.16 38.08
C ASP A 155 1.46 3.26 37.48
N SER A 156 1.74 3.46 36.20
CA SER A 156 2.78 2.70 35.51
C SER A 156 4.19 3.00 36.03
N ALA A 157 4.43 4.19 36.61
CA ALA A 157 5.75 4.56 37.11
C ALA A 157 6.07 3.87 38.45
N GLU A 158 5.05 3.62 39.28
CA GLU A 158 5.21 2.92 40.55
C GLU A 158 5.41 1.41 40.34
N VAL A 159 4.78 0.82 39.33
CA VAL A 159 4.77 -0.63 39.12
C VAL A 159 5.91 -1.17 38.24
N LEU A 160 6.56 -0.31 37.43
CA LEU A 160 7.66 -0.72 36.52
C LEU A 160 9.07 -0.58 37.12
N VAL A 161 9.18 -0.42 38.44
CA VAL A 161 10.46 -0.40 39.18
C VAL A 161 11.08 -1.79 39.24
#